data_AF-I3TQW0-F1
#
_entry.id   AF-I3TQW0-F1
#
_cell.length_a   1.000
_cell.length_b   1.000
_cell.length_c   1.000
_cell.angle_alpha   90.00
_cell.angle_beta   90.00
_cell.angle_gamma   90.00
#
_symmetry.space_group_name_H-M   'P 1'
#
loop_
_entity.id
_entity.type
_entity.pdbx_description
1 polymer ?
#
loop_
_entity_poly.entity_id
_entity_poly.type
_entity_poly.pdbx_seq_one_letter_code
_entity_poly.pdbx_strand_id
1 'polypeptide(L)'
;MSARPLIATALTRRFGLRLPVIQAPMAGGPTTADLVAGASEAGVLGSLGAAYTRAQDIPGEIRAIRAQTDRPFAVNLFFHQGRIAGADEIAAARQALEPLAARVGAVLPEDVSDAAPPLDAQIRAVLDEAPAALSFTMGLPPAGLVEAARARGIALIGTATTPLEGRALIAAGVEMIALQGADAGGHSGMFDADGPPRPSAGRPCWKRWPQRRQPPG
;
A
#
# COMPACT_ATOMS: atom_id res chain seq x y z
N MET A 1 -4.74 20.39 -18.68
CA MET A 1 -6.08 20.87 -18.28
C MET A 1 -6.67 19.88 -17.29
N SER A 2 -6.89 20.27 -16.03
CA SER A 2 -7.49 19.37 -15.03
C SER A 2 -8.94 19.06 -15.42
N ALA A 3 -9.25 17.77 -15.58
CA ALA A 3 -10.60 17.33 -15.93
C ALA A 3 -11.53 17.59 -14.74
N ARG A 4 -12.64 18.28 -14.96
CA ARG A 4 -13.64 18.59 -13.93
C ARG A 4 -14.09 17.30 -13.23
N PRO A 5 -14.09 17.23 -11.88
CA PRO A 5 -14.50 16.02 -11.18
C PRO A 5 -15.96 15.71 -11.47
N LEU A 6 -16.26 14.44 -11.80
CA LEU A 6 -17.63 13.95 -11.92
C LEU A 6 -18.27 13.83 -10.54
N ILE A 7 -17.47 13.46 -9.53
CA ILE A 7 -17.85 13.42 -8.12
C ILE A 7 -16.81 14.17 -7.30
N ALA A 8 -17.22 15.25 -6.63
CA ALA A 8 -16.33 16.09 -5.84
C ALA A 8 -16.18 15.58 -4.39
N THR A 9 -14.99 15.12 -4.03
CA THR A 9 -14.62 14.66 -2.68
C THR A 9 -13.30 15.30 -2.25
N ALA A 10 -12.88 15.10 -1.00
CA ALA A 10 -11.54 15.51 -0.57
C ALA A 10 -10.45 14.84 -1.43
N LEU A 11 -10.62 13.55 -1.75
CA LEU A 11 -9.71 12.78 -2.59
C LEU A 11 -9.60 13.38 -4.01
N THR A 12 -10.73 13.65 -4.66
CA THR A 12 -10.69 14.19 -6.04
C THR A 12 -10.14 15.61 -6.09
N ARG A 13 -10.35 16.43 -5.05
CA ARG A 13 -9.72 17.76 -4.94
C ARG A 13 -8.22 17.68 -4.67
N ARG A 14 -7.78 16.80 -3.77
CA ARG A 14 -6.37 16.67 -3.37
C ARG A 14 -5.46 16.26 -4.54
N PHE A 15 -5.97 15.43 -5.44
CA PHE A 15 -5.20 14.89 -6.57
C PHE A 15 -5.75 15.31 -7.95
N GLY A 16 -6.75 16.18 -8.03
CA GLY A 16 -7.34 16.58 -9.33
C GLY A 16 -7.94 15.42 -10.13
N LEU A 17 -8.54 14.44 -9.45
CA LEU A 17 -9.11 13.23 -10.07
C LEU A 17 -10.51 13.49 -10.63
N ARG A 18 -10.93 12.69 -11.61
CA ARG A 18 -12.31 12.69 -12.12
C ARG A 18 -13.25 11.92 -11.22
N LEU A 19 -12.76 10.81 -10.66
CA LEU A 19 -13.52 9.86 -9.85
C LEU A 19 -12.79 9.61 -8.52
N PRO A 20 -13.53 9.43 -7.40
CA PRO A 20 -12.96 9.18 -6.07
C PRO A 20 -12.57 7.71 -5.92
N VAL A 21 -11.75 7.21 -6.85
CA VAL A 21 -11.34 5.80 -6.93
C VAL A 21 -9.82 5.74 -6.86
N ILE A 22 -9.31 4.74 -6.15
CA ILE A 22 -7.89 4.38 -6.11
C ILE A 22 -7.80 2.96 -6.63
N GLN A 23 -6.99 2.74 -7.67
CA GLN A 23 -6.62 1.39 -8.08
C GLN A 23 -5.63 0.83 -7.04
N ALA A 24 -6.00 -0.27 -6.38
CA ALA A 24 -5.27 -0.77 -5.22
C ALA A 24 -3.86 -1.26 -5.59
N PRO A 25 -2.81 -0.87 -4.85
CA PRO A 25 -1.46 -1.34 -5.10
C PRO A 25 -1.36 -2.85 -4.81
N MET A 26 -0.95 -3.64 -5.80
CA MET A 26 -0.79 -5.09 -5.69
C MET A 26 0.66 -5.43 -6.01
N ALA A 27 1.47 -5.56 -4.96
CA ALA A 27 2.89 -5.89 -5.07
C ALA A 27 3.09 -7.32 -5.59
N GLY A 28 4.22 -7.57 -6.26
CA GLY A 28 4.57 -8.87 -6.84
C GLY A 28 4.22 -9.03 -8.32
N GLY A 29 4.04 -7.91 -9.05
CA GLY A 29 3.90 -7.91 -10.51
C GLY A 29 2.55 -7.45 -11.09
N PRO A 30 1.37 -7.61 -10.45
CA PRO A 30 0.10 -7.21 -11.05
C PRO A 30 -0.04 -5.70 -11.31
N THR A 31 0.63 -4.85 -10.53
CA THR A 31 0.63 -3.39 -10.75
C THR A 31 1.74 -2.96 -11.69
N THR A 32 1.57 -3.26 -12.98
CA THR A 32 2.47 -2.82 -14.05
C THR A 32 2.39 -1.32 -14.29
N ALA A 33 3.41 -0.75 -14.95
CA ALA A 33 3.41 0.66 -15.36
C ALA A 33 2.16 1.00 -16.21
N ASP A 34 1.80 0.12 -17.15
CA ASP A 34 0.64 0.28 -18.01
C ASP A 34 -0.69 0.33 -17.23
N LEU A 35 -0.84 -0.53 -16.20
CA LEU A 35 -2.04 -0.52 -15.36
C LEU A 35 -2.13 0.78 -14.56
N VAL A 36 -1.03 1.20 -13.94
CA VAL A 36 -0.99 2.42 -13.12
C VAL A 36 -1.26 3.64 -13.99
N ALA A 37 -0.59 3.76 -15.13
CA ALA A 37 -0.76 4.87 -16.06
C ALA A 37 -2.17 4.91 -16.66
N GLY A 38 -2.70 3.76 -17.11
CA GLY A 38 -4.05 3.64 -17.64
C GLY A 38 -5.13 4.02 -16.61
N ALA A 39 -4.95 3.62 -15.34
CA ALA A 39 -5.83 4.04 -14.25
C ALA A 39 -5.76 5.56 -14.03
N SER A 40 -4.56 6.13 -13.98
CA SER A 40 -4.38 7.57 -13.82
C SER A 40 -4.98 8.39 -14.97
N GLU A 41 -4.87 7.94 -16.22
CA GLU A 41 -5.52 8.57 -17.38
C GLU A 41 -7.05 8.42 -17.38
N ALA A 42 -7.57 7.32 -16.85
CA ALA A 42 -9.02 7.18 -16.61
C ALA A 42 -9.55 8.19 -15.58
N GLY A 43 -8.66 8.87 -14.84
CA GLY A 43 -9.00 9.89 -13.86
C GLY A 43 -9.29 9.32 -12.48
N VAL A 44 -8.74 8.16 -12.17
CA VAL A 44 -8.63 7.59 -10.82
C VAL A 44 -7.18 7.71 -10.34
N LEU A 45 -6.89 7.43 -9.07
CA LEU A 45 -5.50 7.39 -8.59
C LEU A 45 -4.91 5.99 -8.87
N GLY A 46 -4.05 5.86 -9.87
CA GLY A 46 -3.24 4.66 -10.07
C GLY A 46 -2.26 4.46 -8.92
N SER A 47 -1.97 3.20 -8.55
CA SER A 47 -1.04 2.91 -7.45
C SER A 47 -0.08 1.77 -7.77
N LEU A 48 1.21 2.05 -7.73
CA LEU A 48 2.29 1.07 -7.87
C LEU A 48 2.51 0.33 -6.54
N GLY A 49 2.52 -1.00 -6.56
CA GLY A 49 2.89 -1.84 -5.42
C GLY A 49 4.38 -2.15 -5.38
N ALA A 50 5.16 -1.34 -4.68
CA ALA A 50 6.63 -1.42 -4.65
C ALA A 50 7.19 -2.12 -3.40
N ALA A 51 6.35 -2.84 -2.64
CA ALA A 51 6.74 -3.45 -1.37
C ALA A 51 7.94 -4.41 -1.48
N TYR A 52 8.01 -5.18 -2.58
CA TYR A 52 9.10 -6.12 -2.86
C TYR A 52 10.19 -5.51 -3.77
N THR A 53 10.02 -4.26 -4.23
CA THR A 53 10.93 -3.61 -5.15
C THR A 53 12.14 -3.08 -4.39
N ARG A 54 13.36 -3.39 -4.86
CA ARG A 54 14.58 -2.84 -4.26
C ARG A 54 14.63 -1.33 -4.46
N ALA A 55 15.17 -0.61 -3.49
CA ALA A 55 15.22 0.85 -3.50
C ALA A 55 15.83 1.44 -4.78
N GLN A 56 16.88 0.80 -5.32
CA GLN A 56 17.56 1.23 -6.55
C GLN A 56 16.70 1.07 -7.82
N ASP A 57 15.71 0.19 -7.80
CA ASP A 57 14.84 -0.11 -8.96
C ASP A 57 13.57 0.76 -8.97
N ILE A 58 13.13 1.26 -7.80
CA ILE A 58 11.96 2.14 -7.65
C ILE A 58 11.98 3.36 -8.60
N PRO A 59 13.10 4.11 -8.73
CA PRO A 59 13.20 5.19 -9.70
C PRO A 59 12.89 4.79 -11.14
N GLY A 60 13.29 3.57 -11.54
CA GLY A 60 13.01 3.03 -12.86
C GLY A 60 11.53 2.78 -13.09
N GLU A 61 10.84 2.17 -12.11
CA GLU A 61 9.40 1.89 -12.19
C GLU A 61 8.56 3.18 -12.24
N ILE A 62 8.91 4.18 -11.41
CA ILE A 62 8.26 5.49 -11.41
C ILE A 62 8.47 6.19 -12.75
N ARG A 63 9.69 6.16 -13.31
CA ARG A 63 9.97 6.73 -14.63
C ARG A 63 9.21 6.02 -15.76
N ALA A 64 9.03 4.70 -15.67
CA ALA A 64 8.24 3.95 -16.64
C ALA A 64 6.76 4.38 -16.64
N ILE A 65 6.18 4.67 -15.47
CA ILE A 65 4.82 5.22 -15.36
C ILE A 65 4.76 6.64 -15.95
N ARG A 66 5.71 7.50 -15.56
CA ARG A 66 5.79 8.90 -16.04
C ARG A 66 6.00 9.01 -17.55
N ALA A 67 6.62 8.02 -18.18
CA ALA A 67 6.75 7.96 -19.63
C ALA A 67 5.40 7.77 -20.35
N GLN A 68 4.35 7.34 -19.65
CA GLN A 68 3.02 7.05 -20.20
C GLN A 68 1.94 8.05 -19.76
N THR A 69 2.15 8.77 -18.64
CA THR A 69 1.16 9.71 -18.10
C THR A 69 1.80 10.82 -17.28
N ASP A 70 1.24 12.04 -17.38
CA ASP A 70 1.51 13.16 -16.49
C ASP A 70 0.51 13.25 -15.31
N ARG A 71 -0.41 12.28 -15.21
CA ARG A 71 -1.45 12.25 -14.17
C ARG A 71 -0.90 11.74 -12.85
N PRO A 72 -1.48 12.15 -11.71
CA PRO A 72 -1.00 11.71 -10.41
C PRO A 72 -1.19 10.21 -10.22
N PHE A 73 -0.20 9.61 -9.56
CA PHE A 73 -0.22 8.22 -9.11
C PHE A 73 0.40 8.13 -7.71
N ALA A 74 0.12 7.02 -7.03
CA ALA A 74 0.69 6.68 -5.74
C ALA A 74 1.73 5.57 -5.87
N VAL A 75 2.64 5.50 -4.90
CA VAL A 75 3.52 4.35 -4.68
C VAL A 75 3.21 3.76 -3.31
N ASN A 76 3.22 2.44 -3.19
CA ASN A 76 2.93 1.73 -1.95
C ASN A 76 4.15 0.95 -1.45
N LEU A 77 4.40 1.04 -0.14
CA LEU A 77 5.43 0.28 0.57
C LEU A 77 4.82 -0.47 1.77
N PHE A 78 5.46 -1.58 2.17
CA PHE A 78 5.13 -2.23 3.44
C PHE A 78 5.99 -1.62 4.56
N PHE A 79 5.34 -1.11 5.60
CA PHE A 79 5.98 -0.56 6.79
C PHE A 79 6.13 -1.61 7.89
N HIS A 80 6.03 -2.88 7.51
CA HIS A 80 6.22 -3.99 8.41
C HIS A 80 7.63 -3.93 8.99
N GLN A 81 7.74 -3.64 10.28
CA GLN A 81 9.00 -3.68 11.02
C GLN A 81 9.29 -5.12 11.48
N GLY A 82 9.04 -6.07 10.59
CA GLY A 82 8.92 -7.49 10.89
C GLY A 82 10.16 -8.10 11.54
N ARG A 83 9.89 -8.98 12.50
CA ARG A 83 10.85 -9.87 13.11
C ARG A 83 11.62 -10.64 12.03
N ILE A 84 12.94 -10.51 12.04
CA ILE A 84 13.82 -11.30 11.17
C ILE A 84 13.77 -12.75 11.68
N ALA A 85 13.43 -13.69 10.80
CA ALA A 85 13.41 -15.11 11.12
C ALA A 85 14.83 -15.57 11.55
N GLY A 86 14.91 -16.31 12.65
CA GLY A 86 16.16 -16.90 13.12
C GLY A 86 16.62 -18.06 12.24
N ALA A 87 17.90 -18.43 12.35
CA ALA A 87 18.47 -19.54 11.59
C ALA A 87 17.69 -20.85 11.79
N ASP A 88 17.26 -21.13 13.02
CA ASP A 88 16.49 -22.34 13.35
C ASP A 88 15.09 -22.34 12.70
N GLU A 89 14.43 -21.17 12.63
CA GLU A 89 13.13 -21.05 11.97
C GLU A 89 13.25 -21.23 10.46
N ILE A 90 14.31 -20.66 9.85
CA ILE A 90 14.61 -20.84 8.43
C ILE A 90 14.91 -22.32 8.14
N ALA A 91 15.69 -22.99 8.99
CA ALA A 91 15.99 -24.41 8.85
C ALA A 91 14.72 -25.28 8.97
N ALA A 92 13.86 -24.99 9.96
CA ALA A 92 12.59 -25.69 10.13
C ALA A 92 11.64 -25.47 8.93
N ALA A 93 11.55 -24.25 8.41
CA ALA A 93 10.78 -23.94 7.22
C ALA A 93 11.31 -24.68 5.98
N ARG A 94 12.64 -24.75 5.81
CA ARG A 94 13.27 -25.52 4.73
C ARG A 94 12.91 -26.99 4.82
N GLN A 95 13.09 -27.61 5.98
CA GLN A 95 12.78 -29.02 6.21
C GLN A 95 11.30 -29.32 5.90
N ALA A 96 10.39 -28.41 6.27
CA ALA A 96 8.97 -28.55 5.96
C ALA A 96 8.64 -28.44 4.46
N LEU A 97 9.41 -27.65 3.70
CA LEU A 97 9.21 -27.43 2.27
C LEU A 97 9.93 -28.44 1.37
N GLU A 98 10.96 -29.14 1.86
CA GLU A 98 11.75 -30.12 1.10
C GLU A 98 10.89 -31.18 0.36
N PRO A 99 9.89 -31.82 0.97
CA PRO A 99 9.06 -32.81 0.27
C PRO A 99 8.28 -32.19 -0.90
N LEU A 100 7.83 -30.94 -0.75
CA LEU A 100 7.12 -30.21 -1.80
C LEU A 100 8.07 -29.81 -2.93
N ALA A 101 9.27 -29.33 -2.57
CA ALA A 101 10.31 -28.94 -3.53
C ALA A 101 10.74 -30.14 -4.38
N ALA A 102 11.01 -31.29 -3.75
CA ALA A 102 11.33 -32.53 -4.44
C ALA A 102 10.21 -32.98 -5.39
N ARG A 103 8.94 -32.86 -4.97
CA ARG A 103 7.78 -33.24 -5.80
C ARG A 103 7.66 -32.41 -7.08
N VAL A 104 8.07 -31.14 -7.06
CA VAL A 104 7.99 -30.24 -8.22
C VAL A 104 9.34 -30.02 -8.91
N GLY A 105 10.41 -30.70 -8.46
CA GLY A 105 11.77 -30.52 -8.97
C GLY A 105 12.37 -29.14 -8.71
N ALA A 106 11.89 -28.43 -7.68
CA ALA A 106 12.42 -27.13 -7.31
C ALA A 106 13.62 -27.25 -6.35
N VAL A 107 14.54 -26.30 -6.47
CA VAL A 107 15.65 -26.12 -5.51
C VAL A 107 15.28 -24.99 -4.57
N LEU A 108 15.29 -25.26 -3.27
CA LEU A 108 15.04 -24.23 -2.25
C LEU A 108 16.26 -23.30 -2.16
N PRO A 109 16.08 -21.96 -2.17
CA PRO A 109 17.19 -21.02 -2.08
C PRO A 109 17.96 -21.22 -0.78
N GLU A 110 19.29 -21.21 -0.81
CA GLU A 110 20.13 -21.34 0.40
C GLU A 110 20.10 -20.08 1.26
N ASP A 111 20.18 -18.92 0.61
CA ASP A 111 20.14 -17.61 1.23
C ASP A 111 18.77 -16.96 1.05
N VAL A 112 18.20 -16.47 2.15
CA VAL A 112 16.94 -15.75 2.21
C VAL A 112 17.09 -14.38 2.89
N SER A 113 18.33 -13.92 3.10
CA SER A 113 18.65 -12.65 3.75
C SER A 113 18.12 -11.44 2.97
N ASP A 114 18.03 -11.56 1.64
CA ASP A 114 17.47 -10.55 0.74
C ASP A 114 15.94 -10.62 0.56
N ALA A 115 15.22 -11.40 1.39
CA ALA A 115 13.78 -11.61 1.24
C ALA A 115 12.93 -10.32 1.43
N ALA A 116 13.49 -9.27 2.05
CA ALA A 116 12.81 -7.99 2.22
C ALA A 116 13.77 -6.81 1.99
N PRO A 117 13.45 -5.87 1.07
CA PRO A 117 14.28 -4.69 0.88
C PRO A 117 14.30 -3.79 2.14
N PRO A 118 15.43 -3.09 2.42
CA PRO A 118 15.49 -2.14 3.54
C PRO A 118 14.50 -0.97 3.37
N LEU A 119 13.55 -0.86 4.30
CA LEU A 119 12.48 0.13 4.23
C LEU A 119 12.99 1.58 4.13
N ASP A 120 13.99 1.96 4.92
CA ASP A 120 14.55 3.32 4.91
C ASP A 120 15.16 3.70 3.56
N ALA A 121 15.69 2.72 2.81
CA ALA A 121 16.18 2.95 1.47
C ALA A 121 15.02 3.13 0.48
N GLN A 122 13.96 2.31 0.60
CA GLN A 122 12.77 2.44 -0.25
C GLN A 122 12.07 3.78 -0.03
N ILE A 123 11.89 4.20 1.24
CA ILE A 123 11.28 5.49 1.59
C ILE A 123 12.06 6.63 0.93
N ARG A 124 13.39 6.64 1.04
CA ARG A 124 14.23 7.66 0.40
C ARG A 124 14.04 7.68 -1.12
N ALA A 125 14.10 6.52 -1.77
CA ALA A 125 13.89 6.42 -3.20
C ALA A 125 12.52 6.97 -3.66
N VAL A 126 11.45 6.70 -2.90
CA VAL A 126 10.12 7.25 -3.19
C VAL A 126 10.07 8.76 -2.94
N LEU A 127 10.66 9.25 -1.85
CA LEU A 127 10.71 10.68 -1.55
C LEU A 127 11.47 11.47 -2.62
N ASP A 128 12.60 10.94 -3.11
CA ASP A 128 13.42 11.59 -4.14
C ASP A 128 12.70 11.70 -5.48
N GLU A 129 11.86 10.72 -5.80
CA GLU A 129 11.04 10.72 -7.01
C GLU A 129 9.75 11.52 -6.88
N ALA A 130 9.29 11.81 -5.67
CA ALA A 130 8.12 12.64 -5.35
C ALA A 130 6.85 12.31 -6.17
N PRO A 131 6.28 11.09 -6.05
CA PRO A 131 4.96 10.80 -6.60
C PRO A 131 3.88 11.63 -5.88
N ALA A 132 2.64 11.63 -6.41
CA ALA A 132 1.57 12.40 -5.80
C ALA A 132 1.22 11.90 -4.38
N ALA A 133 1.38 10.59 -4.13
CA ALA A 133 1.20 10.00 -2.81
C ALA A 133 2.16 8.84 -2.54
N LEU A 134 2.53 8.69 -1.27
CA LEU A 134 3.12 7.48 -0.71
C LEU A 134 2.07 6.84 0.20
N SER A 135 1.56 5.70 -0.23
CA SER A 135 0.71 4.86 0.61
C SER A 135 1.54 3.80 1.33
N PHE A 136 1.07 3.34 2.49
CA PHE A 136 1.76 2.30 3.23
C PHE A 136 0.81 1.42 4.01
N THR A 137 1.26 0.20 4.26
CA THR A 137 0.48 -0.87 4.88
C THR A 137 1.33 -1.56 5.96
N MET A 138 0.69 -2.12 7.00
CA MET A 138 1.35 -2.82 8.12
C MET A 138 2.23 -1.96 9.04
N GLY A 139 1.84 -0.72 9.34
CA GLY A 139 2.57 0.05 10.35
C GLY A 139 2.25 1.53 10.39
N LEU A 140 3.10 2.25 11.14
CA LEU A 140 3.10 3.70 11.25
C LEU A 140 4.29 4.29 10.49
N PRO A 141 4.18 5.54 10.00
CA PRO A 141 5.33 6.20 9.39
C PRO A 141 6.46 6.39 10.42
N PRO A 142 7.73 6.16 10.04
CA PRO A 142 8.85 6.47 10.91
C PRO A 142 8.93 7.98 11.18
N ALA A 143 9.65 8.33 12.25
CA ALA A 143 9.83 9.72 12.67
C ALA A 143 10.35 10.59 11.51
N GLY A 144 9.76 11.77 11.34
CA GLY A 144 10.14 12.74 10.31
C GLY A 144 9.61 12.46 8.90
N LEU A 145 9.08 11.25 8.61
CA LEU A 145 8.57 10.94 7.26
C LEU A 145 7.40 11.86 6.86
N VAL A 146 6.48 12.14 7.77
CA VAL A 146 5.32 13.00 7.50
C VAL A 146 5.75 14.39 7.06
N GLU A 147 6.72 14.99 7.76
CA GLU A 147 7.26 16.30 7.40
C GLU A 147 8.07 16.25 6.10
N ALA A 148 8.88 15.21 5.90
CA ALA A 148 9.67 15.03 4.69
C ALA A 148 8.79 14.86 3.43
N ALA A 149 7.67 14.13 3.56
CA ALA A 149 6.69 13.93 2.50
C ALA A 149 5.92 15.23 2.21
N ARG A 150 5.46 15.93 3.27
CA ARG A 150 4.77 17.22 3.14
C ARG A 150 5.63 18.27 2.45
N ALA A 151 6.92 18.36 2.79
CA ALA A 151 7.86 19.29 2.17
C ALA A 151 8.03 19.06 0.66
N ARG A 152 7.69 17.86 0.16
CA ARG A 152 7.75 17.46 -1.25
C ARG A 152 6.37 17.41 -1.92
N GLY A 153 5.30 17.82 -1.22
CA GLY A 153 3.92 17.75 -1.72
C GLY A 153 3.33 16.34 -1.81
N ILE A 154 4.01 15.33 -1.25
CA ILE A 154 3.61 13.93 -1.28
C ILE A 154 2.55 13.70 -0.18
N ALA A 155 1.36 13.24 -0.57
CA ALA A 155 0.34 12.83 0.40
C ALA A 155 0.70 11.48 1.02
N LEU A 156 0.47 11.33 2.32
CA LEU A 156 0.58 10.03 2.99
C LEU A 156 -0.78 9.35 3.13
N ILE A 157 -0.85 8.07 2.75
CA ILE A 157 -2.06 7.23 2.88
C ILE A 157 -1.74 5.97 3.67
N GLY A 158 -2.20 5.88 4.92
CA GLY A 158 -1.97 4.70 5.77
C GLY A 158 -3.14 3.71 5.75
N THR A 159 -2.86 2.42 5.68
CA THR A 159 -3.89 1.38 5.85
C THR A 159 -4.24 1.18 7.33
N ALA A 160 -5.53 1.08 7.66
CA ALA A 160 -6.00 0.64 8.97
C ALA A 160 -7.05 -0.46 8.81
N THR A 161 -6.97 -1.49 9.64
CA THR A 161 -7.94 -2.58 9.73
C THR A 161 -8.86 -2.42 10.94
N THR A 162 -8.49 -1.56 11.89
CA THR A 162 -9.26 -1.29 13.12
C THR A 162 -9.36 0.20 13.44
N PRO A 163 -10.35 0.62 14.27
CA PRO A 163 -10.43 1.99 14.77
C PRO A 163 -9.21 2.43 15.59
N LEU A 164 -8.54 1.49 16.27
CA LEU A 164 -7.34 1.79 17.06
C LEU A 164 -6.18 2.19 16.14
N GLU A 165 -5.94 1.41 15.08
CA GLU A 165 -4.93 1.71 14.05
C GLU A 165 -5.26 3.02 13.34
N GLY A 166 -6.55 3.25 13.01
CA GLY A 166 -6.99 4.51 12.42
C GLY A 166 -6.68 5.71 13.32
N ARG A 167 -6.92 5.62 14.63
CA ARG A 167 -6.53 6.68 15.58
C ARG A 167 -5.02 6.87 15.67
N ALA A 168 -4.24 5.79 15.61
CA ALA A 168 -2.79 5.88 15.62
C ALA A 168 -2.26 6.60 14.37
N LEU A 169 -2.82 6.35 13.19
CA LEU A 169 -2.48 7.07 11.95
C LEU A 169 -2.84 8.56 12.02
N ILE A 170 -4.00 8.90 12.60
CA ILE A 170 -4.38 10.31 12.84
C ILE A 170 -3.37 10.98 13.76
N ALA A 171 -3.02 10.34 14.88
CA ALA A 171 -2.05 10.86 15.83
C ALA A 171 -0.65 11.03 15.22
N ALA A 172 -0.28 10.15 14.28
CA ALA A 172 0.96 10.26 13.51
C ALA A 172 0.93 11.36 12.44
N GLY A 173 -0.21 12.02 12.18
CA GLY A 173 -0.32 13.11 11.21
C GLY A 173 -0.47 12.65 9.75
N VAL A 174 -0.95 11.42 9.53
CA VAL A 174 -1.20 10.86 8.19
C VAL A 174 -2.39 11.58 7.54
N GLU A 175 -2.24 11.97 6.27
CA GLU A 175 -3.23 12.79 5.56
C GLU A 175 -4.52 12.04 5.24
N MET A 176 -4.42 10.77 4.83
CA MET A 176 -5.54 9.93 4.44
C MET A 176 -5.41 8.51 5.00
N ILE A 177 -6.54 7.87 5.30
CA ILE A 177 -6.57 6.52 5.85
C ILE A 177 -7.39 5.61 4.92
N ALA A 178 -6.78 4.51 4.48
CA ALA A 178 -7.45 3.44 3.76
C ALA A 178 -7.97 2.40 4.75
N LEU A 179 -9.30 2.34 4.92
CA LEU A 179 -9.94 1.36 5.81
C LEU A 179 -10.09 0.01 5.09
N GLN A 180 -9.32 -0.99 5.49
CA GLN A 180 -9.38 -2.33 4.90
C GLN A 180 -10.35 -3.23 5.68
N GLY A 181 -11.40 -3.70 5.02
CA GLY A 181 -12.35 -4.66 5.58
C GLY A 181 -11.90 -6.11 5.39
N ALA A 182 -12.54 -7.04 6.10
CA ALA A 182 -12.25 -8.48 6.02
C ALA A 182 -12.51 -9.09 4.62
N ASP A 183 -13.30 -8.42 3.78
CA ASP A 183 -13.58 -8.86 2.41
C ASP A 183 -12.46 -8.49 1.42
N ALA A 184 -11.42 -7.77 1.86
CA ALA A 184 -10.30 -7.37 1.01
C ALA A 184 -9.41 -8.57 0.65
N GLY A 185 -8.97 -8.62 -0.60
CA GLY A 185 -7.97 -9.60 -1.05
C GLY A 185 -6.53 -9.21 -0.67
N GLY A 186 -5.61 -10.17 -0.81
CA GLY A 186 -4.19 -9.98 -0.51
C GLY A 186 -3.89 -9.98 0.99
N HIS A 187 -2.78 -9.33 1.38
CA HIS A 187 -2.37 -9.27 2.78
C HIS A 187 -3.32 -8.39 3.62
N SER A 188 -3.56 -8.79 4.86
CA SER A 188 -4.11 -7.90 5.88
C SER A 188 -3.10 -6.79 6.20
N GLY A 189 -3.57 -5.55 6.24
CA GLY A 189 -2.76 -4.37 6.56
C GLY A 189 -2.59 -4.09 8.04
N MET A 190 -2.88 -5.08 8.88
CA MET A 190 -2.80 -5.01 10.33
C MET A 190 -1.38 -4.67 10.79
N PHE A 191 -1.25 -3.87 11.85
CA PHE A 191 0.06 -3.43 12.35
C PHE A 191 0.79 -4.54 13.11
N ASP A 192 0.04 -5.35 13.85
CA ASP A 192 0.54 -6.45 14.67
C ASP A 192 0.10 -7.78 14.05
N ALA A 193 1.00 -8.42 13.31
CA ALA A 193 0.72 -9.69 12.63
C ALA A 193 0.79 -10.91 13.59
N ASP A 194 1.44 -10.77 14.74
CA ASP A 194 1.63 -11.84 15.73
C ASP A 194 0.51 -11.87 16.79
N GLY A 195 -0.31 -10.81 16.84
CA GLY A 195 -1.52 -10.77 17.64
C GLY A 195 -2.52 -11.86 17.23
N PRO A 196 -3.43 -12.27 18.14
CA PRO A 196 -4.41 -13.31 17.83
C PRO A 196 -5.23 -12.93 16.59
N PRO A 197 -5.51 -13.90 15.68
CA PRO A 197 -6.29 -13.64 14.48
C PRO A 197 -7.62 -13.00 14.89
N ARG A 198 -7.83 -11.75 14.47
CA ARG A 198 -9.01 -11.03 14.89
C ARG A 198 -10.22 -11.57 14.13
N PRO A 199 -11.35 -11.79 14.81
CA PRO A 199 -12.53 -12.35 14.16
C PRO A 199 -12.89 -11.49 12.95
N SER A 200 -13.10 -12.14 11.81
CA SER A 200 -13.64 -11.48 10.61
C SER A 200 -14.80 -10.61 11.06
N ALA A 201 -14.70 -9.30 10.88
CA ALA A 201 -15.67 -8.36 11.43
C ALA A 201 -17.08 -8.81 11.05
N GLY A 202 -17.85 -9.28 12.04
CA GLY A 202 -19.24 -9.64 11.83
C GLY A 202 -20.00 -8.44 11.27
N ARG A 203 -20.69 -8.67 10.13
CA ARG A 203 -21.36 -7.69 9.24
C ARG A 203 -20.43 -6.54 8.79
N PRO A 204 -20.25 -6.34 7.47
CA PRO A 204 -19.44 -5.25 6.94
C PRO A 204 -19.82 -3.88 7.53
N CYS A 205 -18.83 -3.03 7.79
CA CYS A 205 -19.02 -1.71 8.39
C CYS A 205 -20.01 -0.81 7.61
N TRP A 206 -20.15 -0.99 6.29
CA TRP A 206 -21.12 -0.28 5.46
C TRP A 206 -22.59 -0.63 5.78
N LYS A 207 -22.88 -1.76 6.42
CA LYS A 207 -24.22 -2.08 6.93
C LYS A 207 -24.59 -1.32 8.21
N ARG A 208 -23.63 -0.65 8.86
CA ARG A 208 -23.85 0.24 10.02
C ARG A 208 -23.97 1.70 9.62
N TRP A 209 -23.78 2.03 8.33
CA TRP A 209 -24.01 3.38 7.84
C TRP A 209 -25.52 3.67 7.91
N PRO A 210 -25.96 4.74 8.60
CA PRO A 210 -27.38 5.08 8.60
C PRO A 210 -27.79 5.33 7.16
N GLN A 211 -28.69 4.49 6.63
CA GLN A 211 -29.30 4.73 5.33
C GLN A 211 -29.84 6.16 5.35
N ARG A 212 -29.30 7.02 4.49
CA ARG A 212 -29.76 8.41 4.38
C ARG A 212 -31.28 8.34 4.21
N ARG A 213 -32.01 8.90 5.18
CA ARG A 213 -33.45 9.08 5.07
C ARG A 213 -33.71 9.82 3.76
N GLN A 214 -34.61 9.29 2.94
CA GLN A 214 -35.10 9.99 1.76
C GLN A 214 -35.58 11.39 2.21
N PRO A 215 -35.33 12.45 1.42
CA PRO A 215 -35.93 13.75 1.72
C PRO A 215 -37.46 13.60 1.68
N PRO A 216 -38.20 14.23 2.61
CA PRO A 216 -39.65 14.31 2.47
C PRO A 216 -39.99 15.06 1.18
N GLY A 217 -40.96 14.51 0.44
CA GLY A 217 -41.48 15.08 -0.81
C GLY A 217 -42.29 16.34 -0.62
#